data_AF-A0A7J2MAK2-F1
#
_entry.id   AF-A0A7J2MAK2-F1
#
_cell.length_a   1.000
_cell.length_b   1.000
_cell.length_c   1.000
_cell.angle_alpha   90.00
_cell.angle_beta   90.00
_cell.angle_gamma   90.00
#
_symmetry.space_group_name_H-M   'P 1'
#
loop_
_entity.id
_entity.type
_entity.pdbx_description
1 polymer ?
#
loop_
_entity_poly.entity_id
_entity_poly.type
_entity_poly.pdbx_seq_one_letter_code
_entity_poly.pdbx_strand_id
1 'polypeptide(L)'
;MKKLILLLFLLAFFPLAQAASVDNVYWEPEHPQVGDTITVYAEVTGNVTNVTLQYCIGDACWYLPMQYNGEAWETQFEAIKGTIELNVSANNGETYMVRELEVKEKSGTPGFELVVALGAIAAGLMAKIKTGKRL
;
A
#
# COMPACT_ATOMS: atom_id res chain seq x y z
N MET A 1 13.77 30.57 -46.15
CA MET A 1 14.17 31.05 -44.80
C MET A 1 13.00 31.46 -43.89
N LYS A 2 11.84 31.92 -44.39
CA LYS A 2 10.68 32.30 -43.53
C LYS A 2 9.88 31.13 -42.90
N LYS A 3 9.96 29.91 -43.43
CA LYS A 3 9.21 28.74 -42.92
C LYS A 3 9.91 27.98 -41.79
N LEU A 4 11.22 28.18 -41.61
CA LEU A 4 12.01 27.48 -40.59
C LEU A 4 11.88 28.12 -39.20
N ILE A 5 11.62 29.43 -39.15
CA ILE A 5 11.42 30.19 -37.90
C ILE A 5 10.07 29.84 -37.25
N LEU A 6 9.05 29.49 -38.04
CA LEU A 6 7.73 29.10 -37.53
C LEU A 6 7.75 27.76 -36.78
N LEU A 7 8.65 26.84 -37.15
CA LEU A 7 8.82 25.53 -36.51
C LEU A 7 9.52 25.61 -35.14
N LEU A 8 10.45 26.56 -34.97
CA LEU A 8 11.13 26.80 -33.69
C LEU A 8 10.20 27.46 -32.65
N PHE A 9 9.22 28.25 -33.09
CA PHE A 9 8.22 28.84 -32.19
C PHE A 9 7.19 27.82 -31.67
N LEU A 10 6.93 26.73 -32.41
CA LEU A 10 5.98 25.69 -32.01
C LEU A 10 6.54 24.72 -30.94
N LEU A 11 7.86 24.57 -30.84
CA LEU A 11 8.49 23.72 -29.82
C LEU A 11 8.68 24.40 -28.46
N ALA A 12 8.57 25.74 -28.39
CA ALA A 12 8.77 26.50 -27.16
C ALA A 12 7.52 26.58 -26.26
N PHE A 13 6.38 26.02 -26.69
CA PHE A 13 5.10 26.10 -25.98
C PHE A 13 4.49 24.73 -25.66
N PHE A 14 5.31 23.68 -25.62
CA PHE A 14 4.88 22.44 -24.97
C PHE A 14 4.99 22.66 -23.46
N PRO A 15 3.88 22.68 -22.70
CA PRO A 15 3.98 22.57 -21.25
C PRO A 15 4.71 21.25 -20.99
N LEU A 16 5.85 21.29 -20.29
CA LEU A 16 6.46 20.08 -19.77
C LEU A 16 5.39 19.44 -18.86
N ALA A 17 4.75 18.38 -19.35
CA ALA A 17 3.91 17.55 -18.51
C ALA A 17 4.81 17.05 -17.38
N GLN A 18 4.60 17.57 -16.17
CA GLN A 18 5.36 17.12 -15.02
C GLN A 18 4.97 15.67 -14.74
N ALA A 19 5.93 14.76 -14.84
CA ALA A 19 5.72 13.36 -14.49
C ALA A 19 5.32 13.26 -13.01
N ALA A 20 4.51 12.25 -12.68
CA ALA A 20 4.16 11.99 -11.29
C ALA A 20 5.42 11.67 -10.47
N SER A 21 5.48 12.23 -9.27
CA SER A 21 6.54 12.00 -8.28
C SER A 21 5.91 11.77 -6.91
N VAL A 22 6.36 10.75 -6.20
CA VAL A 22 5.98 10.53 -4.80
C VAL A 22 7.02 11.23 -3.94
N ASP A 23 6.60 12.30 -3.26
CA ASP A 23 7.50 13.19 -2.54
C ASP A 23 7.65 12.76 -1.07
N ASN A 24 6.58 12.26 -0.46
CA ASN A 24 6.59 11.76 0.92
C ASN A 24 5.60 10.61 1.12
N VAL A 25 5.92 9.71 2.04
CA VAL A 25 5.05 8.62 2.51
C VAL A 25 5.16 8.52 4.02
N TYR A 26 4.03 8.50 4.70
CA TYR A 26 3.93 8.38 6.15
C TYR A 26 2.68 7.59 6.53
N TRP A 27 2.55 7.25 7.81
CA TRP A 27 1.43 6.44 8.29
C TRP A 27 1.04 6.81 9.72
N GLU A 28 -0.19 6.47 10.08
CA GLU A 28 -0.72 6.58 11.42
C GLU A 28 -1.43 5.28 11.83
N PRO A 29 -1.31 4.85 13.10
CA PRO A 29 -0.47 5.44 14.14
C PRO A 29 1.03 5.23 13.87
N GLU A 30 1.90 6.10 14.40
CA GLU A 30 3.36 6.03 14.20
C GLU A 30 3.95 4.68 14.67
N HIS A 31 3.38 4.11 15.72
CA HIS A 31 3.76 2.82 16.29
C HIS A 31 2.54 1.88 16.38
N PRO A 32 2.13 1.26 15.25
CA PRO A 32 0.97 0.40 15.22
C PRO A 32 1.21 -0.92 15.96
N GLN A 33 0.16 -1.38 16.63
CA GLN A 33 0.09 -2.69 17.27
C GLN A 33 -0.81 -3.62 16.46
N VAL A 34 -0.63 -4.93 16.63
CA VAL A 34 -1.50 -5.93 15.98
C VAL A 34 -2.98 -5.63 16.23
N GLY A 35 -3.75 -5.62 15.14
CA GLY A 35 -5.20 -5.33 15.14
C GLY A 35 -5.55 -3.84 15.05
N ASP A 36 -4.58 -2.92 15.11
CA ASP A 36 -4.83 -1.51 14.82
C ASP A 36 -5.13 -1.32 13.33
N THR A 37 -5.88 -0.26 12.98
CA THR A 37 -6.01 0.17 11.59
C THR A 37 -4.87 1.13 11.27
N ILE A 38 -4.04 0.79 10.28
CA ILE A 38 -2.99 1.66 9.76
C ILE A 38 -3.57 2.45 8.60
N THR A 39 -3.51 3.77 8.69
CA THR A 39 -3.74 4.68 7.55
C THR A 39 -2.39 5.07 6.97
N VAL A 40 -2.19 4.82 5.68
CA VAL A 40 -0.99 5.26 4.95
C VAL A 40 -1.34 6.45 4.10
N TYR A 41 -0.49 7.47 4.14
CA TYR A 41 -0.61 8.69 3.38
C TYR A 41 0.57 8.84 2.41
N ALA A 42 0.30 9.36 1.22
CA ALA A 42 1.30 9.67 0.21
C ALA A 42 1.07 11.08 -0.36
N GLU A 43 2.11 11.90 -0.29
CA GLU A 43 2.18 13.19 -0.97
C GLU A 43 2.75 12.96 -2.38
N VAL A 44 1.97 13.30 -3.40
CA VAL A 44 2.33 13.03 -4.80
C VAL A 44 2.11 14.29 -5.62
N THR A 45 3.12 14.72 -6.36
CA THR A 45 3.07 15.88 -7.26
C THR A 45 3.11 15.47 -8.74
N GLY A 46 2.83 16.42 -9.62
CA GLY A 46 2.79 16.20 -11.08
C GLY A 46 1.43 15.72 -11.59
N ASN A 47 1.43 15.13 -12.78
CA ASN A 47 0.21 14.63 -13.41
C ASN A 47 -0.15 13.23 -12.87
N VAL A 48 -1.00 13.18 -11.84
CA VAL A 48 -1.40 11.95 -11.14
C VAL A 48 -2.86 11.61 -11.45
N THR A 49 -3.11 10.37 -11.87
CA THR A 49 -4.45 9.85 -12.16
C THR A 49 -4.87 8.75 -11.20
N ASN A 50 -3.91 7.96 -10.71
CA ASN A 50 -4.12 6.96 -9.68
C ASN A 50 -2.86 6.81 -8.83
N VAL A 51 -3.04 6.33 -7.61
CA VAL A 51 -1.97 5.97 -6.69
C VAL A 51 -2.33 4.63 -6.06
N THR A 52 -1.35 3.72 -5.97
CA THR A 52 -1.51 2.38 -5.41
C THR A 52 -0.47 2.17 -4.33
N LEU A 53 -0.94 1.73 -3.16
CA LEU A 53 -0.09 1.15 -2.13
C LEU A 53 0.06 -0.34 -2.40
N GLN A 54 1.30 -0.81 -2.48
CA GLN A 54 1.62 -2.21 -2.26
C GLN A 54 2.17 -2.35 -0.84
N TYR A 55 1.65 -3.30 -0.07
CA TYR A 55 2.25 -3.67 1.21
C TYR A 55 2.62 -5.16 1.20
N CYS A 56 3.81 -5.50 1.69
CA CYS A 56 4.34 -6.86 1.69
C CYS A 56 4.71 -7.30 3.11
N ILE A 57 4.46 -8.58 3.42
CA ILE A 57 4.86 -9.25 4.66
C ILE A 57 5.59 -10.52 4.25
N GLY A 58 6.93 -10.51 4.34
CA GLY A 58 7.75 -11.53 3.70
C GLY A 58 7.48 -11.56 2.18
N ASP A 59 7.22 -12.74 1.63
CA ASP A 59 6.97 -12.90 0.19
C ASP A 59 5.51 -12.61 -0.24
N ALA A 60 4.61 -12.33 0.71
CA ALA A 60 3.21 -12.07 0.42
C ALA A 60 2.96 -10.57 0.27
N CYS A 61 2.41 -10.15 -0.88
CA CYS A 61 2.12 -8.74 -1.18
C CYS A 61 0.66 -8.53 -1.56
N TRP A 62 0.11 -7.38 -1.15
CA TRP A 62 -1.24 -6.93 -1.48
C TRP A 62 -1.20 -5.53 -2.07
N TYR A 63 -2.22 -5.18 -2.85
CA TYR A 63 -2.32 -3.90 -3.56
C TYR A 63 -3.64 -3.21 -3.22
N LEU A 64 -3.57 -1.97 -2.77
CA LEU A 64 -4.72 -1.16 -2.40
C LEU A 64 -4.71 0.16 -3.19
N PRO A 65 -5.81 0.50 -3.87
CA PRO A 65 -5.94 1.82 -4.47
C PRO A 65 -6.02 2.87 -3.36
N MET A 66 -5.25 3.95 -3.51
CA MET A 66 -5.34 5.09 -2.60
C MET A 66 -6.38 6.09 -3.13
N GLN A 67 -7.03 6.81 -2.21
CA GLN A 67 -8.01 7.85 -2.51
C GLN A 67 -7.45 9.22 -2.11
N TYR A 68 -7.64 10.22 -2.94
CA TYR A 68 -7.21 11.58 -2.61
C TYR A 68 -8.21 12.25 -1.67
N ASN A 69 -7.77 12.66 -0.49
CA ASN A 69 -8.62 13.27 0.54
C ASN A 69 -8.68 14.82 0.47
N GLY A 70 -7.95 15.43 -0.47
CA GLY A 70 -7.80 16.89 -0.59
C GLY A 70 -6.44 17.43 -0.13
N GLU A 71 -5.67 16.62 0.59
CA GLU A 71 -4.32 16.93 1.06
C GLU A 71 -3.31 15.89 0.58
N ALA A 72 -3.58 14.62 0.85
CA ALA A 72 -2.75 13.48 0.47
C ALA A 72 -3.58 12.34 -0.13
N TRP A 73 -2.91 11.40 -0.78
CA TRP A 73 -3.50 10.12 -1.14
C TRP A 73 -3.48 9.21 0.09
N GLU A 74 -4.59 8.56 0.42
CA GLU A 74 -4.69 7.69 1.59
C GLU A 74 -5.32 6.32 1.29
N THR A 75 -4.92 5.31 2.06
CA THR A 75 -5.61 4.01 2.16
C THR A 75 -5.39 3.41 3.54
N GLN A 76 -6.18 2.39 3.88
CA GLN A 76 -6.16 1.75 5.19
C GLN A 76 -6.04 0.23 5.08
N PHE A 77 -5.35 -0.38 6.04
CA PHE A 77 -5.32 -1.83 6.23
C PHE A 77 -5.10 -2.19 7.71
N GLU A 78 -5.44 -3.41 8.08
CA GLU A 78 -5.27 -3.90 9.46
C GLU A 78 -3.80 -4.28 9.72
N ALA A 79 -3.27 -3.85 10.86
CA ALA A 79 -1.90 -4.12 11.26
C ALA A 79 -1.71 -5.59 11.63
N ILE A 80 -0.82 -6.26 10.91
CA ILE A 80 -0.44 -7.66 11.14
C ILE A 80 0.99 -7.66 11.69
N LYS A 81 1.26 -8.54 12.64
CA LYS A 81 2.59 -8.68 13.25
C LYS A 81 3.67 -8.91 12.19
N GLY A 82 4.76 -8.17 12.30
CA GLY A 82 5.96 -8.37 11.49
C GLY A 82 6.51 -7.06 10.97
N THR A 83 7.49 -7.17 10.08
CA THR A 83 7.97 -6.06 9.26
C THR A 83 7.11 -6.00 8.01
N ILE A 84 6.50 -4.84 7.77
CA ILE A 84 5.70 -4.55 6.59
C ILE A 84 6.50 -3.63 5.69
N GLU A 85 6.76 -4.05 4.46
CA GLU A 85 7.33 -3.21 3.42
C GLU A 85 6.20 -2.48 2.70
N LEU A 86 6.30 -1.15 2.60
CA LEU A 86 5.32 -0.28 1.97
C LEU A 86 5.94 0.33 0.71
N ASN A 87 5.29 0.10 -0.43
CA ASN A 87 5.69 0.56 -1.74
C ASN A 87 4.58 1.41 -2.36
N VAL A 88 4.88 2.67 -2.69
CA VAL A 88 3.89 3.56 -3.33
C VAL A 88 4.23 3.79 -4.79
N SER A 89 3.22 3.62 -5.64
CA SER A 89 3.30 3.83 -7.09
C SER A 89 2.20 4.78 -7.55
N ALA A 90 2.52 5.63 -8.53
CA ALA A 90 1.56 6.52 -9.20
C ALA A 90 1.39 6.11 -10.67
N ASN A 91 0.18 6.29 -11.23
CA ASN A 91 -0.17 6.00 -12.64
C ASN A 91 0.11 4.56 -13.10
N ASN A 92 0.01 3.57 -12.19
CA ASN A 92 0.39 2.16 -12.44
C ASN A 92 1.84 1.98 -12.94
N GLY A 93 2.72 2.94 -12.62
CA GLY A 93 4.13 2.97 -13.06
C GLY A 93 5.10 2.26 -12.12
N GLU A 94 6.37 2.65 -12.20
CA GLU A 94 7.46 2.17 -11.32
C GLU A 94 7.18 2.53 -9.85
N THR A 95 7.65 1.70 -8.92
CA THR A 95 7.63 2.02 -7.49
C THR A 95 8.50 3.24 -7.24
N TYR A 96 7.94 4.29 -6.65
CA TYR A 96 8.67 5.54 -6.42
C TYR A 96 9.33 5.58 -5.03
N MET A 97 8.72 4.94 -4.03
CA MET A 97 9.20 4.99 -2.66
C MET A 97 8.89 3.71 -1.89
N VAL A 98 9.91 3.22 -1.18
CA VAL A 98 9.88 2.04 -0.30
C VAL A 98 10.07 2.50 1.15
N ARG A 99 9.25 2.00 2.08
CA ARG A 99 9.38 2.23 3.53
C ARG A 99 9.15 0.93 4.29
N GLU A 100 9.75 0.83 5.47
CA GLU A 100 9.52 -0.31 6.37
C GLU A 100 8.78 0.15 7.62
N LEU A 101 7.82 -0.66 8.05
CA LEU A 101 7.00 -0.46 9.23
C LEU A 101 7.08 -1.71 10.11
N GLU A 102 7.53 -1.55 11.35
CA GLU A 102 7.57 -2.64 12.32
C GLU A 102 6.27 -2.64 13.15
N VAL A 103 5.45 -3.70 13.03
CA VAL A 103 4.24 -3.89 13.83
C VAL A 103 4.54 -4.87 14.96
N LYS A 104 4.40 -4.38 16.20
CA LYS A 104 4.64 -5.18 17.41
C LYS A 104 3.34 -5.77 17.94
N GLU A 105 3.48 -6.89 18.65
CA GLU A 105 2.39 -7.43 19.45
C GLU A 105 1.85 -6.35 20.39
N LYS A 106 0.55 -6.38 20.62
CA LYS A 106 -0.04 -5.56 21.67
C LYS A 106 0.58 -6.01 23.00
N SER A 107 1.35 -5.14 23.64
CA SER A 107 2.00 -5.45 24.91
C SER A 107 0.94 -5.59 25.99
N GLY A 108 0.39 -6.79 26.15
CA GLY A 108 -0.52 -7.13 27.22
C GLY A 108 0.27 -7.42 28.49
N THR A 109 0.17 -6.56 29.50
CA THR A 109 0.00 -7.06 30.87
C THR A 109 -0.80 -6.03 31.66
N PRO A 110 -2.03 -6.37 32.06
CA PRO A 110 -2.23 -6.82 33.44
C PRO A 110 -3.09 -8.10 33.53
N GLY A 111 -2.63 -9.07 34.33
CA GLY A 111 -3.36 -10.20 34.92
C GLY A 111 -4.48 -10.85 34.08
N PHE A 112 -4.19 -12.04 33.54
CA PHE A 112 -5.12 -13.01 32.94
C PHE A 112 -6.06 -12.47 31.84
N GLU A 113 -5.94 -13.00 30.63
CA GLU A 113 -7.06 -13.44 29.80
C GLU A 113 -6.44 -14.10 28.57
N LEU A 114 -6.45 -15.43 28.58
CA LEU A 114 -6.00 -16.28 27.50
C LEU A 114 -7.27 -16.92 26.95
N VAL A 115 -7.74 -16.49 25.78
CA VAL A 115 -8.77 -17.22 25.04
C VAL A 115 -8.33 -17.42 23.59
N VAL A 116 -7.83 -18.64 23.40
CA VAL A 116 -7.65 -19.42 22.18
C VAL A 116 -8.50 -18.96 20.98
N ALA A 117 -7.85 -18.56 19.87
CA ALA A 117 -8.47 -18.47 18.55
C ALA A 117 -7.51 -18.83 17.39
N LEU A 118 -6.66 -19.85 17.54
CA LEU A 118 -5.89 -20.42 16.41
C LEU A 118 -6.35 -21.83 16.00
N GLY A 119 -7.38 -22.38 16.66
CA GLY A 119 -7.87 -23.73 16.37
C GLY A 119 -8.84 -23.88 15.19
N ALA A 120 -9.42 -22.79 14.68
CA ALA A 120 -10.51 -22.90 13.69
C ALA A 120 -10.05 -22.97 12.22
N ILE A 121 -8.89 -22.39 11.88
CA ILE A 121 -8.46 -22.31 10.47
C ILE A 121 -7.85 -23.65 10.00
N ALA A 122 -7.18 -24.41 10.87
CA ALA A 122 -6.58 -25.70 10.51
C ALA A 122 -7.59 -26.87 10.46
N ALA A 123 -8.62 -26.86 11.31
CA ALA A 123 -9.62 -27.93 11.34
C ALA A 123 -10.59 -27.88 10.13
N GLY A 124 -10.90 -26.69 9.61
CA GLY A 124 -11.77 -26.52 8.45
C GLY A 124 -11.15 -27.01 7.14
N LEU A 125 -9.82 -26.96 7.00
CA LEU A 125 -9.12 -27.37 5.79
C LEU A 125 -8.92 -28.89 5.68
N MET A 126 -8.85 -29.63 6.80
CA MET A 126 -8.68 -31.09 6.76
C MET A 126 -10.00 -31.88 6.60
N ALA A 127 -11.15 -31.28 6.89
CA ALA A 127 -12.45 -31.95 6.75
C ALA A 127 -12.92 -32.11 5.28
N LYS A 128 -12.31 -31.40 4.32
CA LYS A 128 -12.81 -31.36 2.93
C LYS A 128 -12.07 -32.28 1.94
N ILE A 129 -11.11 -33.09 2.39
CA ILE A 129 -10.27 -33.93 1.48
C ILE A 129 -10.62 -35.43 1.53
N LYS A 130 -11.62 -35.87 2.31
CA LYS A 130 -11.99 -37.30 2.34
C LYS A 130 -13.48 -37.56 2.16
N THR A 131 -13.94 -37.52 0.91
CA THR A 131 -15.02 -38.37 0.38
C THR A 131 -15.13 -38.21 -1.14
N GLY A 132 -14.13 -38.76 -1.84
CA GLY A 132 -14.20 -39.02 -3.29
C GLY A 132 -13.93 -40.50 -3.54
N LYS A 133 -14.86 -41.38 -3.15
CA LYS A 133 -14.84 -42.79 -3.58
C LYS A 133 -16.26 -43.37 -3.65
N ARG A 134 -16.67 -43.63 -4.89
CA ARG A 134 -17.73 -44.52 -5.41
C ARG A 134 -19.19 -44.29 -4.98
N LEU A 135 -20.05 -44.07 -5.97
CA LEU A 135 -20.81 -45.18 -6.57
C LEU A 135 -20.50 -45.21 -8.08
#